data_AF-A5YT08-F1
#
_entry.id   AF-A5YT08-F1
#
_cell.length_a   1.000
_cell.length_b   1.000
_cell.length_c   1.000
_cell.angle_alpha   90.00
_cell.angle_beta   90.00
_cell.angle_gamma   90.00
#
_symmetry.space_group_name_H-M   'P 1'
#
loop_
_entity.id
_entity.type
_entity.pdbx_description
1 polymer ?
#
loop_
_entity_poly.entity_id
_entity_poly.type
_entity_poly.pdbx_seq_one_letter_code
_entity_poly.pdbx_strand_id
1 'polypeptide(L)'
;MAAELIARQVDDIIPDGYTLHQESTVAQAKSKVSAELDYVLLDRRLPDGKQGAELTRLVRAECESCFILIVSGVTPDREIVKLDIDDYVVKPVSRDELAAHIESVEGRRGLTDLKKEYLAARSKQVALLTAYGRTAESRPEYRLLNEIIERLPLDEATKNTLESNVPSVTQ
;
A
#
# COMPACT_ATOMS: atom_id res chain seq x y z
N MET A 1 5.54 8.89 18.73
CA MET A 1 6.16 9.90 17.84
C MET A 1 5.83 9.65 16.36
N ALA A 2 6.47 8.72 15.64
CA ALA A 2 6.21 8.55 14.19
C ALA A 2 4.86 7.90 13.84
N ALA A 3 4.38 6.93 14.63
CA ALA A 3 3.07 6.30 14.40
C ALA A 3 1.90 7.24 14.75
N GLU A 4 2.03 8.03 15.81
CA GLU A 4 1.04 9.05 16.20
C GLU A 4 0.93 10.16 15.15
N LEU A 5 2.04 10.53 14.49
CA LEU A 5 2.01 11.53 13.42
C LEU A 5 1.19 11.05 12.22
N ILE A 6 1.39 9.80 11.79
CA ILE A 6 0.61 9.21 10.69
C ILE A 6 -0.86 9.08 11.09
N ALA A 7 -1.16 8.57 12.30
CA ALA A 7 -2.54 8.45 12.74
C ALA A 7 -3.27 9.79 12.77
N ARG A 8 -2.59 10.86 13.22
CA ARG A 8 -3.12 12.22 13.15
C ARG A 8 -3.32 12.71 11.72
N GLN A 9 -2.34 12.49 10.83
CA GLN A 9 -2.49 12.83 9.41
C GLN A 9 -3.68 12.10 8.77
N VAL A 10 -3.91 10.83 9.15
CA VAL A 10 -5.04 10.02 8.70
C VAL A 10 -6.36 10.57 9.23
N ASP A 11 -6.45 10.87 10.53
CA ASP A 11 -7.64 11.46 11.15
C ASP A 11 -8.04 12.79 10.47
N ASP A 12 -7.04 13.58 10.04
CA ASP A 12 -7.24 14.84 9.34
C ASP A 12 -7.67 14.68 7.85
N ILE A 13 -7.57 13.49 7.24
CA ILE A 13 -7.86 13.26 5.81
C ILE A 13 -8.97 12.25 5.55
N ILE A 14 -9.35 11.42 6.54
CA ILE A 14 -10.45 10.47 6.35
C ILE A 14 -11.75 11.24 6.07
N PRO A 15 -12.52 10.86 5.04
CA PRO A 15 -13.81 11.46 4.78
C PRO A 15 -14.81 11.22 5.92
N ASP A 16 -15.85 12.07 5.98
CA ASP A 16 -16.99 11.84 6.86
C ASP A 16 -17.59 10.43 6.62
N GLY A 17 -17.92 9.74 7.71
CA GLY A 17 -18.48 8.38 7.67
C GLY A 17 -17.45 7.26 7.85
N TYR A 18 -16.16 7.56 7.82
CA TYR A 18 -15.11 6.61 8.24
C TYR A 18 -14.86 6.70 9.75
N THR A 19 -14.51 5.58 10.37
CA THR A 19 -14.07 5.52 11.77
C THR A 19 -12.61 5.07 11.82
N LEU A 20 -11.75 5.87 12.43
CA LEU A 20 -10.35 5.49 12.64
C LEU A 20 -10.22 4.56 13.85
N HIS A 21 -9.68 3.37 13.61
CA HIS A 21 -9.21 2.46 14.65
C HIS A 21 -7.68 2.44 14.65
N GLN A 22 -7.06 2.86 15.75
CA GLN A 22 -5.61 2.87 15.89
C GLN A 22 -5.17 1.85 16.95
N GLU A 23 -4.25 0.98 16.55
CA GLU A 23 -3.61 0.02 17.44
C GLU A 23 -2.09 0.13 17.32
N SER A 24 -1.36 0.01 18.42
CA SER A 24 0.09 0.25 18.46
C SER A 24 0.92 -1.03 18.32
N THR A 25 0.28 -2.20 18.33
CA THR A 25 0.94 -3.51 18.27
C THR A 25 0.16 -4.48 17.38
N VAL A 26 0.83 -5.51 16.86
CA VAL A 26 0.16 -6.57 16.09
C VAL A 26 -0.88 -7.27 16.96
N ALA A 27 -0.55 -7.57 18.21
CA ALA A 27 -1.45 -8.30 19.10
C ALA A 27 -2.80 -7.59 19.29
N GLN A 28 -2.79 -6.26 19.43
CA GLN A 28 -4.02 -5.47 19.54
C GLN A 28 -4.75 -5.37 18.20
N ALA A 29 -4.04 -5.11 17.10
CA ALA A 29 -4.64 -5.01 15.78
C ALA A 29 -5.36 -6.29 15.36
N LYS A 30 -4.81 -7.46 15.70
CA LYS A 30 -5.42 -8.76 15.38
C LYS A 30 -6.85 -8.93 15.90
N SER A 31 -7.17 -8.40 17.08
CA SER A 31 -8.52 -8.52 17.65
C SER A 31 -9.53 -7.56 17.03
N LYS A 32 -9.06 -6.63 16.17
CA LYS A 32 -9.87 -5.65 15.45
C LYS A 32 -10.08 -5.99 13.98
N VAL A 33 -9.33 -6.96 13.45
CA VAL A 33 -9.52 -7.40 12.06
C VAL A 33 -10.91 -8.02 11.93
N SER A 34 -11.72 -7.46 11.05
CA SER A 34 -13.05 -7.95 10.69
C SER A 34 -13.30 -7.73 9.20
N ALA A 35 -14.33 -8.40 8.68
CA ALA A 35 -14.76 -8.25 7.29
C ALA A 35 -15.33 -6.85 6.96
N GLU A 36 -15.55 -5.99 7.97
CA GLU A 36 -16.12 -4.65 7.82
C GLU A 36 -15.04 -3.57 7.58
N LEU A 37 -13.75 -3.94 7.58
CA LEU A 37 -12.67 -2.99 7.34
C LEU A 37 -12.55 -2.62 5.86
N ASP A 38 -12.62 -1.33 5.54
CA ASP A 38 -12.31 -0.83 4.20
C ASP A 38 -10.82 -0.69 3.95
N TYR A 39 -10.08 -0.17 4.93
CA TYR A 39 -8.67 0.20 4.80
C TYR A 39 -7.86 -0.24 6.02
N VAL A 40 -6.65 -0.72 5.77
CA VAL A 40 -5.66 -0.96 6.82
C VAL A 40 -4.33 -0.32 6.42
N LEU A 41 -3.86 0.61 7.25
CA LEU A 41 -2.54 1.23 7.13
C LEU A 41 -1.60 0.56 8.14
N LEU A 42 -0.51 -0.03 7.66
CA LEU A 42 0.45 -0.79 8.50
C LEU A 42 1.85 -0.21 8.42
N ASP A 43 2.55 -0.13 9.56
CA ASP A 43 4.01 -0.01 9.54
C ASP A 43 4.65 -1.41 9.40
N ARG A 44 5.76 -1.53 8.67
CA ARG A 44 6.49 -2.81 8.56
C ARG A 44 7.14 -3.22 9.87
N ARG A 45 7.59 -2.26 10.68
CA ARG A 45 8.25 -2.51 11.97
C ARG A 45 7.37 -2.01 13.09
N LEU A 46 6.81 -2.95 13.85
CA LEU A 46 6.02 -2.65 15.03
C LEU A 46 6.84 -2.91 16.31
N PRO A 47 6.52 -2.21 17.42
CA PRO A 47 7.33 -2.24 18.65
C PRO A 47 7.41 -3.62 19.32
N ASP A 48 6.46 -4.52 19.04
CA ASP A 48 6.39 -5.88 19.57
C ASP A 48 7.30 -6.88 18.83
N GLY A 49 8.15 -6.39 17.92
CA GLY A 49 9.12 -7.19 17.17
C GLY A 49 8.50 -8.01 16.03
N LYS A 50 7.20 -7.85 15.79
CA LYS A 50 6.47 -8.52 14.71
C LYS A 50 6.50 -7.70 13.43
N GLN A 51 6.43 -8.41 12.31
CA GLN A 51 6.41 -7.79 10.99
C GLN A 51 4.98 -7.52 10.57
N GLY A 52 4.72 -6.35 9.96
CA GLY A 52 3.41 -6.02 9.38
C GLY A 52 2.89 -7.08 8.41
N ALA A 53 3.77 -7.87 7.78
CA ALA A 53 3.41 -8.99 6.90
C ALA A 53 2.54 -10.07 7.58
N GLU A 54 2.65 -10.27 8.90
CA GLU A 54 1.77 -11.18 9.64
C GLU A 54 0.33 -10.67 9.66
N LEU A 55 0.14 -9.36 9.88
CA LEU A 55 -1.17 -8.71 9.80
C LEU A 55 -1.72 -8.70 8.39
N THR A 56 -0.88 -8.46 7.38
CA THR A 56 -1.30 -8.51 5.97
C THR A 56 -1.98 -9.83 5.64
N ARG A 57 -1.38 -10.96 6.04
CA ARG A 57 -1.96 -12.29 5.80
C ARG A 57 -3.28 -12.49 6.53
N LEU A 58 -3.39 -12.02 7.77
CA LEU A 58 -4.63 -12.10 8.53
C LEU A 58 -5.74 -11.27 7.90
N VAL A 59 -5.45 -10.02 7.53
CA VAL A 59 -6.42 -9.13 6.89
C VAL A 59 -6.89 -9.72 5.56
N ARG A 60 -5.98 -10.26 4.73
CA ARG A 60 -6.36 -10.92 3.48
C ARG A 60 -7.24 -12.17 3.68
N ALA A 61 -7.05 -12.90 4.77
CA ALA A 61 -7.87 -14.08 5.09
C ALA A 61 -9.27 -13.72 5.61
N GLU A 62 -9.39 -12.64 6.38
CA GLU A 62 -10.63 -12.26 7.08
C GLU A 62 -11.43 -11.15 6.36
N CYS A 63 -10.78 -10.36 5.49
CA CYS A 63 -11.38 -9.27 4.74
C CYS A 63 -10.74 -9.13 3.34
N GLU A 64 -11.27 -9.90 2.40
CA GLU A 64 -10.79 -9.94 1.01
C GLU A 64 -10.93 -8.58 0.29
N SER A 65 -11.97 -7.80 0.63
CA SER A 65 -12.22 -6.49 0.03
C SER A 65 -11.42 -5.34 0.65
N CYS A 66 -10.73 -5.57 1.77
CA CYS A 66 -9.98 -4.52 2.46
C CYS A 66 -8.74 -4.13 1.65
N PHE A 67 -8.51 -2.83 1.51
CA PHE A 67 -7.28 -2.33 0.94
C PHE A 67 -6.18 -2.20 2.00
N ILE A 68 -4.98 -2.70 1.69
CA ILE A 68 -3.83 -2.70 2.61
C ILE A 68 -2.75 -1.79 2.06
N LEU A 69 -2.42 -0.75 2.83
CA LEU A 69 -1.32 0.17 2.54
C LEU A 69 -0.22 -0.03 3.57
N ILE A 70 1.01 -0.25 3.11
CA ILE A 70 2.18 -0.15 3.98
C ILE A 70 2.60 1.32 4.05
N VAL A 71 2.77 1.88 5.24
CA VAL A 71 3.31 3.22 5.45
C VAL A 71 4.51 3.10 6.40
N SER A 72 5.73 3.07 5.84
CA SER A 72 6.92 2.72 6.61
C SER A 72 8.17 3.51 6.26
N GLY A 73 9.00 3.77 7.26
CA GLY A 73 10.37 4.28 7.06
C GLY A 73 11.37 3.19 6.69
N VAL A 74 10.92 1.94 6.63
CA VAL A 74 11.75 0.84 6.12
C VAL A 74 11.79 0.95 4.59
N THR A 75 13.00 1.11 4.07
CA THR A 75 13.26 1.09 2.63
C THR A 75 12.74 -0.24 2.02
N PRO A 76 11.96 -0.20 0.93
CA PRO A 76 11.46 -1.40 0.27
C PRO A 76 12.62 -2.25 -0.27
N ASP A 77 12.55 -3.55 -0.03
CA ASP A 77 13.58 -4.54 -0.35
C ASP A 77 12.99 -5.68 -1.18
N ARG A 78 13.74 -6.77 -1.36
CA ARG A 78 13.34 -7.94 -2.17
C ARG A 78 11.97 -8.53 -1.83
N GLU A 79 11.53 -8.35 -0.59
CA GLU A 79 10.25 -8.88 -0.15
C GLU A 79 9.06 -8.07 -0.64
N ILE A 80 9.24 -6.82 -1.12
CA ILE A 80 8.13 -5.98 -1.60
C ILE A 80 7.28 -6.67 -2.67
N VAL A 81 7.92 -7.42 -3.56
CA VAL A 81 7.25 -8.14 -4.66
C VAL A 81 6.22 -9.14 -4.11
N LYS A 82 6.53 -9.79 -2.98
CA LYS A 82 5.73 -10.85 -2.37
C LYS A 82 4.67 -10.33 -1.40
N LEU A 83 4.68 -9.04 -1.07
CA LEU A 83 3.69 -8.46 -0.16
C LEU A 83 2.35 -8.39 -0.88
N ASP A 84 1.33 -9.02 -0.31
CA ASP A 84 -0.04 -8.93 -0.79
C ASP A 84 -0.70 -7.64 -0.26
N ILE A 85 -0.33 -6.52 -0.88
CA ILE A 85 -0.70 -5.16 -0.48
C ILE A 85 -1.07 -4.36 -1.72
N ASP A 86 -1.88 -3.32 -1.51
CA ASP A 86 -2.35 -2.43 -2.58
C ASP A 86 -1.38 -1.27 -2.81
N ASP A 87 -0.72 -0.80 -1.75
CA ASP A 87 0.22 0.32 -1.84
C ASP A 87 1.37 0.22 -0.82
N TYR A 88 2.49 0.88 -1.14
CA TYR A 88 3.65 1.02 -0.27
C TYR A 88 4.13 2.47 -0.28
N VAL A 89 3.91 3.14 0.84
CA VAL A 89 4.28 4.53 1.09
C VAL A 89 5.57 4.57 1.92
N VAL A 90 6.60 5.20 1.37
CA VAL A 90 7.90 5.39 2.05
C VAL A 90 7.84 6.65 2.90
N LYS A 91 8.22 6.56 4.18
CA LYS A 91 8.36 7.73 5.05
C LYS A 91 9.69 8.46 4.79
N PRO A 92 9.76 9.80 4.99
CA PRO A 92 8.67 10.68 5.42
C PRO A 92 7.64 10.91 4.31
N VAL A 93 6.38 11.08 4.70
CA VAL A 93 5.26 11.38 3.79
C VAL A 93 4.43 12.53 4.38
N SER A 94 4.09 13.51 3.55
CA SER A 94 3.22 14.61 3.91
C SER A 94 1.75 14.18 3.99
N ARG A 95 0.89 15.06 4.52
CA ARG A 95 -0.56 14.82 4.59
C ARG A 95 -1.17 14.68 3.19
N ASP A 96 -0.81 15.56 2.28
CA ASP A 96 -1.38 15.61 0.94
C ASP A 96 -0.93 14.42 0.09
N GLU A 97 0.32 13.97 0.25
CA GLU A 97 0.80 12.73 -0.37
C GLU A 97 0.07 11.50 0.17
N LEU A 98 -0.10 11.41 1.50
CA LEU A 98 -0.83 10.29 2.10
C LEU A 98 -2.30 10.28 1.65
N ALA A 99 -2.94 11.44 1.52
CA ALA A 99 -4.27 11.57 0.96
C ALA A 99 -4.33 11.07 -0.49
N ALA A 100 -3.37 11.48 -1.34
CA ALA A 100 -3.30 11.02 -2.72
C ALA A 100 -3.13 9.48 -2.84
N HIS A 101 -2.35 8.87 -1.94
CA HIS A 101 -2.24 7.41 -1.87
C HIS A 101 -3.58 6.74 -1.47
N ILE A 102 -4.28 7.27 -0.47
CA ILE A 102 -5.58 6.74 -0.06
C ILE A 102 -6.62 6.91 -1.17
N GLU A 103 -6.68 8.07 -1.83
CA GLU A 103 -7.58 8.34 -2.96
C GLU A 103 -7.28 7.41 -4.15
N SER A 104 -6.00 7.18 -4.47
CA SER A 104 -5.56 6.23 -5.50
C SER A 104 -6.08 4.81 -5.22
N VAL A 105 -6.05 4.38 -3.96
CA VAL A 105 -6.49 3.05 -3.55
C VAL A 105 -8.01 2.96 -3.49
N GLU A 106 -8.71 3.99 -3.02
CA GLU A 106 -10.18 4.09 -3.08
C GLU A 106 -10.69 4.02 -4.53
N GLY A 107 -10.00 4.68 -5.47
CA GLY A 107 -10.31 4.63 -6.90
C GLY A 107 -10.27 3.22 -7.52
N ARG A 108 -9.71 2.23 -6.80
CA ARG A 108 -9.65 0.82 -7.23
C ARG A 108 -10.90 0.03 -6.85
N ARG A 109 -11.81 0.62 -6.07
CA ARG A 109 -13.07 -0.03 -5.70
C ARG A 109 -13.88 -0.36 -6.95
N GLY A 110 -14.39 -1.58 -7.02
CA GLY A 110 -15.15 -2.08 -8.18
C GLY A 110 -14.31 -2.42 -9.42
N LEU A 111 -12.99 -2.21 -9.40
CA LEU A 111 -12.11 -2.74 -10.46
C LEU A 111 -12.00 -4.26 -10.35
N THR A 112 -11.71 -4.91 -11.48
CA THR A 112 -11.41 -6.34 -11.54
C THR A 112 -10.07 -6.65 -10.86
N ASP A 113 -9.89 -7.88 -10.39
CA ASP A 113 -8.67 -8.28 -9.68
C ASP A 113 -7.41 -8.08 -10.54
N LEU A 114 -7.48 -8.34 -11.84
CA LEU A 114 -6.39 -8.07 -12.78
C LEU A 114 -5.96 -6.60 -12.80
N LYS A 115 -6.93 -5.67 -12.75
CA LYS A 115 -6.65 -4.23 -12.72
C LYS A 115 -6.08 -3.81 -11.37
N LYS A 116 -6.57 -4.39 -10.28
CA LYS A 116 -6.02 -4.17 -8.93
C LYS A 116 -4.58 -4.69 -8.82
N GLU A 117 -4.31 -5.88 -9.36
CA GLU A 117 -2.97 -6.48 -9.39
C GLU A 117 -1.98 -5.61 -10.18
N TYR A 118 -2.41 -5.08 -11.33
CA TYR A 118 -1.64 -4.09 -12.09
C TYR A 118 -1.29 -2.86 -11.22
N LEU A 119 -2.30 -2.24 -10.60
CA LEU A 119 -2.10 -1.04 -9.78
C LEU A 119 -1.25 -1.29 -8.54
N ALA A 120 -1.39 -2.46 -7.90
CA ALA A 120 -0.55 -2.87 -6.79
C ALA A 120 0.91 -3.04 -7.22
N ALA A 121 1.16 -3.67 -8.37
CA ALA A 121 2.51 -3.81 -8.91
C ALA A 121 3.13 -2.44 -9.25
N ARG A 122 2.36 -1.54 -9.88
CA ARG A 122 2.79 -0.16 -10.17
C ARG A 122 3.07 0.65 -8.90
N SER A 123 2.24 0.51 -7.87
CA SER A 123 2.44 1.18 -6.58
C SER A 123 3.75 0.73 -5.90
N LYS A 124 4.07 -0.57 -5.98
CA LYS A 124 5.37 -1.08 -5.50
C LYS A 124 6.56 -0.55 -6.32
N GLN A 125 6.38 -0.32 -7.62
CA GLN A 125 7.41 0.34 -8.45
C GLN A 125 7.61 1.79 -8.06
N VAL A 126 6.54 2.53 -7.79
CA VAL A 126 6.60 3.91 -7.26
C VAL A 126 7.35 3.95 -5.92
N ALA A 127 7.08 3.00 -5.03
CA ALA A 127 7.81 2.90 -3.76
C ALA A 127 9.31 2.67 -3.95
N LEU A 128 9.70 1.78 -4.88
CA LEU A 128 11.11 1.53 -5.22
C LEU A 128 11.76 2.77 -5.84
N LEU A 129 11.08 3.47 -6.75
CA LEU A 129 11.55 4.71 -7.36
C LEU A 129 11.73 5.82 -6.33
N THR A 130 10.80 5.95 -5.39
CA THR A 130 10.88 6.92 -4.28
C THR A 130 12.11 6.63 -3.40
N ALA A 131 12.37 5.35 -3.11
CA ALA A 131 13.46 4.94 -2.24
C ALA A 131 14.85 4.98 -2.89
N TYR A 132 14.95 4.71 -4.19
CA TYR A 132 16.23 4.50 -4.88
C TYR A 132 16.45 5.42 -6.09
N GLY A 133 15.51 6.33 -6.37
CA GLY A 133 15.47 7.08 -7.62
C GLY A 133 15.45 6.17 -8.85
N ARG A 134 15.97 6.65 -9.98
CA ARG A 134 16.05 5.86 -11.22
C ARG A 134 16.89 4.58 -11.10
N THR A 135 17.76 4.48 -10.10
CA THR A 135 18.54 3.24 -9.90
C THR A 135 17.64 2.05 -9.57
N ALA A 136 16.41 2.29 -9.10
CA ALA A 136 15.38 1.28 -8.89
C ALA A 136 15.17 0.38 -10.12
N GLU A 137 15.16 0.95 -11.33
CA GLU A 137 14.88 0.22 -12.57
C GLU A 137 15.89 -0.92 -12.84
N SER A 138 17.13 -0.75 -12.36
CA SER A 138 18.18 -1.77 -12.46
C SER A 138 18.05 -2.89 -11.44
N ARG A 139 17.22 -2.69 -10.40
CA ARG A 139 17.14 -3.60 -9.27
C ARG A 139 16.30 -4.84 -9.59
N PRO A 140 16.64 -6.02 -9.04
CA PRO A 140 15.87 -7.25 -9.27
C PRO A 140 14.38 -7.11 -8.96
N GLU A 141 14.03 -6.38 -7.90
CA GLU A 141 12.65 -6.19 -7.44
C GLU A 141 11.81 -5.45 -8.49
N TYR A 142 12.36 -4.39 -9.09
CA TYR A 142 11.67 -3.60 -10.10
C TYR A 142 11.46 -4.41 -11.38
N ARG A 143 12.47 -5.18 -11.80
CA ARG A 143 12.37 -6.07 -12.96
C ARG A 143 11.33 -7.16 -12.77
N LEU A 144 11.27 -7.76 -11.58
CA LEU A 144 10.23 -8.75 -11.26
C LEU A 144 8.83 -8.15 -11.32
N LEU A 145 8.65 -6.90 -10.86
CA LEU A 145 7.37 -6.20 -10.98
C LEU A 145 7.01 -5.91 -12.45
N ASN A 146 7.99 -5.55 -13.30
CA ASN A 146 7.76 -5.45 -14.74
C ASN A 146 7.30 -6.78 -15.35
N GLU A 147 7.97 -7.88 -15.00
CA GLU A 147 7.58 -9.22 -15.50
C GLU A 147 6.15 -9.60 -15.06
N ILE A 148 5.74 -9.25 -13.84
CA ILE A 148 4.36 -9.45 -13.37
C ILE A 148 3.40 -8.63 -14.24
N ILE A 149 3.66 -7.33 -14.41
CA ILE A 149 2.83 -6.42 -15.21
C ILE A 149 2.69 -6.89 -16.66
N GLU A 150 3.78 -7.36 -17.27
CA GLU A 150 3.81 -7.84 -18.66
C GLU A 150 3.02 -9.14 -18.86
N ARG A 151 2.90 -9.97 -17.82
CA ARG A 151 2.14 -11.22 -17.86
C ARG A 151 0.64 -11.04 -17.65
N LEU A 152 0.21 -9.88 -17.15
CA LEU A 152 -1.21 -9.59 -16.98
C LEU A 152 -1.88 -9.49 -18.35
N PRO A 153 -3.03 -10.16 -18.57
CA PRO A 153 -3.77 -10.12 -19.83
C PRO A 153 -4.57 -8.82 -19.95
N LEU A 154 -3.88 -7.68 -19.87
CA LEU A 154 -4.42 -6.33 -20.05
C LEU A 154 -3.78 -5.71 -21.29
N ASP A 155 -4.60 -5.10 -22.15
CA ASP A 155 -4.09 -4.33 -23.28
C ASP A 155 -3.46 -3.00 -22.83
N GLU A 156 -2.63 -2.41 -23.69
CA GLU A 156 -1.92 -1.17 -23.39
C GLU A 156 -2.87 0.02 -23.20
N ALA A 157 -4.03 0.05 -23.86
CA ALA A 157 -5.02 1.11 -23.67
C ALA A 157 -5.60 1.08 -22.24
N THR A 158 -5.87 -0.12 -21.73
CA THR A 158 -6.33 -0.34 -20.36
C THR A 158 -5.25 0.05 -19.36
N LYS A 159 -4.00 -0.41 -19.56
CA LYS A 159 -2.87 -0.04 -18.69
C LYS A 159 -2.67 1.47 -18.62
N ASN A 160 -2.67 2.15 -19.77
CA ASN A 160 -2.55 3.62 -19.84
C ASN A 160 -3.69 4.34 -19.10
N THR A 161 -4.92 3.82 -19.17
CA THR A 161 -6.06 4.38 -18.43
C THR A 161 -5.85 4.22 -16.91
N LEU A 162 -5.29 3.08 -16.49
CA LEU A 162 -5.00 2.78 -15.08
C LEU A 162 -3.87 3.63 -14.50
N GLU A 163 -2.92 4.14 -15.28
CA GLU A 163 -1.85 5.02 -14.76
C GLU A 163 -2.38 6.26 -14.03
N SER A 164 -3.60 6.72 -14.37
CA SER A 164 -4.27 7.81 -13.62
C SER A 164 -4.59 7.46 -12.16
N ASN A 165 -4.64 6.17 -11.82
CA ASN A 165 -4.87 5.65 -10.47
C ASN A 165 -3.58 5.23 -9.78
N VAL A 166 -2.40 5.46 -10.38
CA VAL A 166 -1.11 5.19 -9.74
C VAL A 166 -0.68 6.46 -8.99
N PRO A 167 -0.27 6.37 -7.71
CA PRO A 167 0.24 7.52 -6.97
C PRO A 167 1.45 8.13 -7.70
N SER A 168 1.51 9.46 -7.76
CA SER A 168 2.65 10.13 -8.39
C SER A 168 3.92 9.89 -7.59
N VAL A 169 5.05 9.71 -8.28
CA VAL A 169 6.38 9.69 -7.64
C VAL A 169 6.70 11.13 -7.22
N THR A 170 6.74 11.41 -5.92
CA THR A 170 7.28 12.69 -5.44
C THR A 170 8.79 12.71 -5.69
N GLN A 171 9.29 13.74 -6.38
CA GLN A 171 10.72 13.96 -6.62
C GLN A 171 11.43 14.54 -5.40
#